data_AF-A0A0G0I8N3-F1
#
_entry.id   AF-A0A0G0I8N3-F1
#
_cell.length_a   1.000
_cell.length_b   1.000
_cell.length_c   1.000
_cell.angle_alpha   90.00
_cell.angle_beta   90.00
_cell.angle_gamma   90.00
#
_symmetry.space_group_name_H-M   'P 1'
#
loop_
_entity.id
_entity.type
_entity.pdbx_description
1 polymer ?
#
loop_
_entity_poly.entity_id
_entity_poly.type
_entity_poly.pdbx_seq_one_letter_code
_entity_poly.pdbx_strand_id
1 'polypeptide(L)'
;MFIAQARFTWNSNPSTLFILLAFCFAYLGIKKKNKYIFLSSFFAGFVYNFQFAVSIPLSVSIFLFYIFIVKLRDIKKYLILFSGFIIAFLPGLLFELRHGFMGIGGFAKYLFGSKEAGASFLPSQRIVVDHISSFFNAFMDVFPKNIMPQQILFLIVLIPAAYYLYKEKNLELRKFVTFLFLLFPVYFLVFLFFRNTIWVYYLIALNAAYILLFSYSVASSFKKNNYLLNLFYILFLLFVVLKTLPALINVFIYDYRDYGGTAKIRGKTDAIDFIYSDAKGEKFSLFIFSPPIYVYPYDYILWWHAKEKFGYVPDNIKAGTFYLLIEKDNDELWYKGWLETVIKDGTVIWEKTLSSGFIVQKRIGK
;
A
#
# COMPACT_ATOMS: atom_id res chain seq x y z
N MET A 1 7.38 4.77 -7.66
CA MET A 1 6.43 4.14 -6.70
C MET A 1 5.87 2.80 -7.18
N PHE A 2 5.07 2.74 -8.27
CA PHE A 2 4.37 1.48 -8.65
C PHE A 2 5.28 0.29 -8.96
N ILE A 3 6.45 0.51 -9.57
CA ILE A 3 7.44 -0.56 -9.78
C ILE A 3 7.92 -1.13 -8.44
N ALA A 4 8.16 -0.28 -7.44
CA ALA A 4 8.56 -0.73 -6.10
C ALA A 4 7.43 -1.48 -5.39
N GLN A 5 6.19 -0.99 -5.51
CA GLN A 5 5.00 -1.68 -4.96
C GLN A 5 4.76 -3.05 -5.60
N ALA A 6 5.03 -3.19 -6.91
CA ALA A 6 4.91 -4.47 -7.60
C ALA A 6 5.97 -5.50 -7.18
N ARG A 7 7.09 -5.05 -6.59
CA ARG A 7 8.19 -5.93 -6.13
C ARG A 7 8.01 -6.41 -4.68
N PHE A 8 7.08 -5.84 -3.93
CA PHE A 8 6.86 -6.19 -2.53
C PHE A 8 5.43 -6.63 -2.29
N THR A 9 5.25 -7.82 -1.73
CA THR A 9 3.93 -8.33 -1.34
C THR A 9 3.52 -7.69 -0.02
N TRP A 10 2.75 -6.62 -0.12
CA TRP A 10 2.12 -5.94 1.01
C TRP A 10 0.64 -5.75 0.75
N ASN A 11 -0.18 -5.81 1.80
CA ASN A 11 -1.63 -5.75 1.70
C ASN A 11 -2.14 -4.54 0.91
N SER A 12 -1.48 -3.38 1.05
CA SER A 12 -1.88 -2.14 0.38
C SER A 12 -1.52 -2.11 -1.10
N ASN A 13 -0.56 -2.92 -1.58
CA ASN A 13 -0.05 -2.80 -2.96
C ASN A 13 -1.07 -3.25 -4.03
N PRO A 14 -1.81 -4.38 -3.86
CA PRO A 14 -2.87 -4.74 -4.79
C PRO A 14 -3.99 -3.70 -4.92
N SER A 15 -4.20 -2.85 -3.90
CA SER A 15 -5.25 -1.83 -3.94
C SER A 15 -5.11 -0.87 -5.14
N THR A 16 -3.88 -0.58 -5.58
CA THR A 16 -3.60 0.28 -6.74
C THR A 16 -4.33 -0.18 -7.99
N LEU A 17 -4.36 -1.49 -8.26
CA LEU A 17 -5.07 -2.03 -9.43
C LEU A 17 -6.57 -1.72 -9.34
N PHE A 18 -7.19 -1.99 -8.19
CA PHE A 18 -8.62 -1.79 -8.00
C PHE A 18 -9.00 -0.30 -8.00
N ILE A 19 -8.11 0.58 -7.53
CA ILE A 19 -8.27 2.03 -7.65
C ILE A 19 -8.27 2.46 -9.12
N LEU A 20 -7.31 1.96 -9.92
CA LEU A 20 -7.26 2.26 -11.36
C LEU A 20 -8.48 1.72 -12.10
N LEU A 21 -8.96 0.53 -11.74
CA LEU A 21 -10.22 -0.01 -12.25
C LEU A 21 -11.41 0.87 -11.85
N ALA A 22 -11.48 1.33 -10.60
CA ALA A 22 -12.52 2.25 -10.16
C ALA A 22 -12.50 3.56 -10.96
N PHE A 23 -11.31 4.13 -11.22
CA PHE A 23 -11.16 5.32 -12.07
C PHE A 23 -11.58 5.05 -13.52
N CYS A 24 -11.15 3.93 -14.10
CA CYS A 24 -11.51 3.53 -15.46
C CYS A 24 -13.04 3.40 -15.62
N PHE A 25 -13.69 2.69 -14.70
CA PHE A 25 -15.14 2.53 -14.73
C PHE A 25 -15.90 3.80 -14.35
N ALA A 26 -15.32 4.68 -13.52
CA ALA A 26 -15.88 6.01 -13.28
C ALA A 26 -15.91 6.84 -14.58
N TYR A 27 -14.82 6.83 -15.36
CA TYR A 27 -14.75 7.45 -16.69
C TYR A 27 -15.81 6.87 -17.64
N LEU A 28 -15.84 5.54 -17.79
CA LEU A 28 -16.83 4.87 -18.65
C LEU A 28 -18.28 5.09 -18.17
N GLY A 29 -18.48 5.22 -16.86
CA GLY A 29 -19.76 5.46 -16.23
C GLY A 29 -20.31 6.88 -16.43
N ILE A 30 -19.52 7.82 -16.97
CA ILE A 30 -20.01 9.14 -17.40
C ILE A 30 -21.12 8.98 -18.46
N LYS A 31 -21.03 7.92 -19.29
CA LYS A 31 -22.06 7.52 -20.27
C LYS A 31 -23.32 6.93 -19.64
N LYS A 32 -23.41 6.93 -18.30
CA LYS A 32 -24.57 6.52 -17.49
C LYS A 32 -25.05 5.07 -17.72
N LYS A 33 -24.17 4.19 -18.19
CA LYS A 33 -24.47 2.76 -18.31
C LYS A 33 -24.38 2.08 -16.95
N ASN A 34 -25.42 1.33 -16.59
CA ASN A 34 -25.57 0.66 -15.30
C ASN A 34 -24.34 -0.20 -14.93
N LYS A 35 -23.84 -1.00 -15.88
CA LYS A 35 -22.64 -1.86 -15.69
C LYS A 35 -21.45 -1.06 -15.17
N TYR A 36 -21.17 0.11 -15.74
CA TYR A 36 -19.98 0.89 -15.36
C TYR A 36 -20.16 1.64 -14.04
N ILE A 37 -21.38 2.12 -13.76
CA ILE A 37 -21.72 2.70 -12.45
C ILE A 37 -21.52 1.64 -11.35
N PHE A 38 -22.05 0.44 -11.56
CA PHE A 38 -21.85 -0.70 -10.67
C PHE A 38 -20.37 -1.03 -10.49
N LEU A 39 -19.61 -1.22 -11.58
CA LEU A 39 -18.21 -1.62 -11.48
C LEU A 39 -17.34 -0.55 -10.82
N SER A 40 -17.61 0.74 -11.05
CA SER A 40 -16.86 1.82 -10.38
C SER A 40 -17.05 1.83 -8.86
N SER A 41 -18.28 1.60 -8.38
CA SER A 41 -18.59 1.54 -6.95
C SER A 41 -18.12 0.24 -6.32
N PHE A 42 -18.32 -0.88 -7.03
CA PHE A 42 -17.81 -2.18 -6.63
C PHE A 42 -16.30 -2.14 -6.42
N PHE A 43 -15.51 -1.68 -7.39
CA PHE A 43 -14.05 -1.65 -7.22
C PHE A 43 -13.58 -0.64 -6.18
N ALA A 44 -14.24 0.51 -6.04
CA ALA A 44 -13.95 1.46 -4.97
C ALA A 44 -14.21 0.87 -3.57
N GLY A 45 -15.31 0.14 -3.40
CA GLY A 45 -15.61 -0.59 -2.17
C GLY A 45 -14.68 -1.80 -1.98
N PHE A 46 -14.28 -2.48 -3.06
CA PHE A 46 -13.49 -3.71 -2.99
C PHE A 46 -12.08 -3.46 -2.46
N VAL A 47 -11.56 -2.23 -2.62
CA VAL A 47 -10.33 -1.76 -1.97
C VAL A 47 -10.35 -1.99 -0.46
N TYR A 48 -11.52 -2.08 0.18
CA TYR A 48 -11.69 -2.39 1.61
C TYR A 48 -10.93 -3.65 2.02
N ASN A 49 -10.96 -4.69 1.17
CA ASN A 49 -10.34 -5.98 1.44
C ASN A 49 -8.81 -5.92 1.50
N PHE A 50 -8.23 -4.79 1.05
CA PHE A 50 -6.79 -4.53 1.08
C PHE A 50 -6.44 -3.47 2.10
N GLN A 51 -7.17 -2.34 2.06
CA GLN A 51 -6.91 -1.18 2.90
C GLN A 51 -8.17 -0.34 3.14
N PHE A 52 -8.71 -0.47 4.36
CA PHE A 52 -9.90 0.26 4.82
C PHE A 52 -9.79 1.79 4.64
N ALA A 53 -8.66 2.36 5.06
CA ALA A 53 -8.41 3.79 5.05
C ALA A 53 -8.48 4.41 3.65
N VAL A 54 -8.19 3.62 2.59
CA VAL A 54 -8.28 4.09 1.20
C VAL A 54 -9.69 3.93 0.65
N SER A 55 -10.37 2.83 0.99
CA SER A 55 -11.67 2.47 0.41
C SER A 55 -12.78 3.44 0.77
N ILE A 56 -12.85 3.92 2.02
CA ILE A 56 -13.89 4.87 2.45
C ILE A 56 -13.83 6.18 1.64
N PRO A 57 -12.73 6.96 1.66
CA PRO A 57 -12.69 8.23 0.94
C PRO A 57 -12.81 8.04 -0.58
N LEU A 58 -12.32 6.93 -1.14
CA LEU A 58 -12.56 6.61 -2.56
C LEU A 58 -14.05 6.37 -2.85
N SER A 59 -14.74 5.59 -2.01
CA SER A 59 -16.16 5.27 -2.18
C SER A 59 -17.03 6.52 -2.05
N VAL A 60 -16.74 7.37 -1.05
CA VAL A 60 -17.38 8.69 -0.91
C VAL A 60 -17.13 9.55 -2.15
N SER A 61 -15.90 9.57 -2.66
CA SER A 61 -15.56 10.36 -3.86
C SER A 61 -16.33 9.89 -5.09
N ILE A 62 -16.46 8.58 -5.30
CA ILE A 62 -17.26 8.00 -6.40
C ILE A 62 -18.74 8.35 -6.23
N PHE A 63 -19.27 8.26 -5.02
CA PHE A 63 -20.64 8.65 -4.72
C PHE A 63 -20.91 10.12 -5.06
N LEU A 64 -20.07 11.03 -4.55
CA LEU A 64 -20.16 12.47 -4.80
C LEU A 64 -19.94 12.82 -6.29
N PHE A 65 -19.06 12.09 -6.99
CA PHE A 65 -18.87 12.22 -8.43
C PHE A 65 -20.17 11.98 -9.20
N TYR A 66 -20.89 10.89 -8.90
CA TYR A 66 -22.13 10.59 -9.59
C TYR A 66 -23.26 11.55 -9.26
N ILE A 67 -23.30 12.07 -8.03
CA ILE A 67 -24.28 13.08 -7.60
C ILE A 67 -24.01 14.44 -8.24
N PHE A 68 -22.83 15.01 -8.00
CA PHE A 68 -22.58 16.42 -8.30
C PHE A 68 -22.02 16.65 -9.71
N ILE A 69 -21.23 15.72 -10.25
CA ILE A 69 -20.51 15.90 -11.53
C ILE A 69 -21.26 15.21 -12.68
N VAL A 70 -21.57 13.91 -12.54
CA VAL A 70 -22.30 13.16 -13.59
C VAL A 70 -23.79 13.52 -13.59
N LYS A 71 -24.35 13.82 -12.40
CA LYS A 71 -25.76 14.14 -12.16
C LYS A 71 -26.67 13.04 -12.70
N LEU A 72 -26.66 11.89 -12.01
CA LEU A 72 -27.63 10.83 -12.26
C LEU A 72 -29.03 11.35 -11.88
N ARG A 73 -30.01 11.22 -12.79
CA ARG A 73 -31.39 11.70 -12.57
C ARG A 73 -32.34 10.62 -12.08
N ASP A 74 -31.90 9.37 -12.13
CA ASP A 74 -32.74 8.19 -11.98
C ASP A 74 -32.33 7.42 -10.73
N ILE A 75 -33.27 7.25 -9.79
CA ILE A 75 -33.07 6.57 -8.51
C ILE A 75 -32.56 5.14 -8.71
N LYS A 76 -32.96 4.46 -9.80
CA LYS A 76 -32.47 3.10 -10.10
C LYS A 76 -30.96 3.07 -10.28
N LYS A 77 -30.36 4.12 -10.84
CA LYS A 77 -28.91 4.21 -11.01
C LYS A 77 -28.18 4.43 -9.69
N TYR A 78 -28.81 5.11 -8.74
CA TYR A 78 -28.28 5.20 -7.38
C TYR A 78 -28.38 3.86 -6.65
N LEU A 79 -29.47 3.12 -6.81
CA LEU A 79 -29.56 1.75 -6.28
C LEU A 79 -28.47 0.84 -6.86
N ILE A 80 -28.19 0.95 -8.15
CA ILE A 80 -27.08 0.23 -8.79
C ILE A 80 -25.74 0.64 -8.20
N LEU A 81 -25.49 1.94 -8.01
CA LEU A 81 -24.29 2.45 -7.36
C LEU A 81 -24.13 1.91 -5.93
N PHE A 82 -25.19 1.94 -5.12
CA PHE A 82 -25.18 1.40 -3.77
C PHE A 82 -25.00 -0.12 -3.75
N SER A 83 -25.61 -0.84 -4.68
CA SER A 83 -25.45 -2.30 -4.79
C SER A 83 -23.98 -2.69 -5.05
N GLY A 84 -23.26 -1.90 -5.86
CA GLY A 84 -21.83 -2.11 -6.08
C GLY A 84 -21.02 -2.02 -4.78
N PHE A 85 -21.26 -0.96 -3.99
CA PHE A 85 -20.63 -0.83 -2.67
C PHE A 85 -21.01 -1.98 -1.73
N ILE A 86 -22.31 -2.27 -1.56
CA ILE A 86 -22.78 -3.31 -0.62
C ILE A 86 -22.17 -4.67 -0.95
N ILE A 87 -22.15 -5.07 -2.22
CA ILE A 87 -21.57 -6.36 -2.63
C ILE A 87 -20.06 -6.38 -2.37
N ALA A 88 -19.36 -5.27 -2.60
CA ALA A 88 -17.92 -5.19 -2.36
C ALA A 88 -17.55 -5.22 -0.87
N PHE A 89 -18.37 -4.60 -0.01
CA PHE A 89 -18.22 -4.63 1.45
C PHE A 89 -18.80 -5.89 2.09
N LEU A 90 -19.48 -6.76 1.34
CA LEU A 90 -20.18 -7.93 1.88
C LEU A 90 -19.30 -8.82 2.78
N PRO A 91 -18.04 -9.14 2.42
CA PRO A 91 -17.18 -9.91 3.31
C PRO A 91 -16.96 -9.23 4.67
N GLY A 92 -16.72 -7.92 4.67
CA GLY A 92 -16.54 -7.12 5.89
C GLY A 92 -17.82 -6.99 6.70
N LEU A 93 -18.97 -6.81 6.04
CA LEU A 93 -20.27 -6.76 6.71
C LEU A 93 -20.63 -8.09 7.37
N LEU A 94 -20.38 -9.22 6.70
CA LEU A 94 -20.58 -10.55 7.27
C LEU A 94 -19.63 -10.81 8.45
N PHE A 95 -18.39 -10.33 8.36
CA PHE A 95 -17.45 -10.38 9.47
C PHE A 95 -17.96 -9.60 10.68
N GLU A 96 -18.40 -8.35 10.49
CA GLU A 96 -18.95 -7.52 11.58
C GLU A 96 -20.20 -8.15 12.19
N LEU A 97 -21.13 -8.65 11.36
CA LEU A 97 -22.33 -9.34 11.85
C LEU A 97 -21.99 -10.57 12.70
N ARG A 98 -21.03 -11.39 12.25
CA ARG A 98 -20.58 -12.59 12.97
C ARG A 98 -19.93 -12.27 14.32
N HIS A 99 -19.25 -11.12 14.43
CA HIS A 99 -18.49 -10.74 15.62
C HIS A 99 -19.15 -9.61 16.42
N GLY A 100 -20.47 -9.43 16.28
CA GLY A 100 -21.23 -8.48 17.11
C GLY A 100 -20.84 -7.01 16.90
N PHE A 101 -20.46 -6.64 15.67
CA PHE A 101 -20.03 -5.30 15.27
C PHE A 101 -18.83 -4.77 16.07
N MET A 102 -17.89 -5.65 16.42
CA MET A 102 -16.72 -5.26 17.22
C MET A 102 -15.90 -4.15 16.56
N GLY A 103 -15.68 -4.20 15.24
CA GLY A 103 -14.89 -3.21 14.52
C GLY A 103 -15.59 -1.85 14.43
N ILE A 104 -16.87 -1.83 14.06
CA ILE A 104 -17.69 -0.62 14.02
C ILE A 104 -17.83 -0.03 15.44
N GLY A 105 -18.05 -0.86 16.45
CA GLY A 105 -18.11 -0.45 17.85
C GLY A 105 -16.78 0.15 18.33
N GLY A 106 -15.65 -0.46 17.98
CA GLY A 106 -14.32 0.08 18.24
C GLY A 106 -14.07 1.43 17.55
N PHE A 107 -14.48 1.55 16.29
CA PHE A 107 -14.36 2.79 15.53
C PHE A 107 -15.25 3.91 16.10
N ALA A 108 -16.49 3.60 16.48
CA ALA A 108 -17.39 4.56 17.14
C ALA A 108 -16.81 5.03 18.47
N LYS A 109 -16.26 4.11 19.29
CA LYS A 109 -15.54 4.47 20.52
C LYS A 109 -14.32 5.33 20.24
N TYR A 110 -13.57 5.07 19.16
CA TYR A 110 -12.43 5.91 18.77
C TYR A 110 -12.85 7.35 18.38
N LEU A 111 -13.95 7.48 17.62
CA LEU A 111 -14.44 8.79 17.18
C LEU A 111 -15.14 9.59 18.29
N PHE A 112 -15.94 8.93 19.12
CA PHE A 112 -16.82 9.60 20.09
C PHE A 112 -16.39 9.41 21.55
N GLY A 113 -15.47 8.50 21.83
CA GLY A 113 -14.99 8.22 23.19
C GLY A 113 -14.05 9.29 23.75
N SER A 114 -13.90 9.28 25.08
CA SER A 114 -12.97 10.13 25.82
C SER A 114 -11.51 9.81 25.49
N LYS A 115 -10.62 10.78 25.71
CA LYS A 115 -9.19 10.75 25.36
C LYS A 115 -8.37 9.61 26.00
N GLU A 116 -8.95 8.86 26.93
CA GLU A 116 -8.28 7.77 27.68
C GLU A 116 -8.12 6.48 26.87
N ALA A 117 -8.69 6.40 25.67
CA ALA A 117 -8.60 5.23 24.81
C ALA A 117 -7.23 5.08 24.11
N GLY A 118 -6.12 5.09 24.84
CA GLY A 118 -4.77 4.55 24.48
C GLY A 118 -4.11 4.97 23.16
N ALA A 119 -4.78 5.73 22.30
CA ALA A 119 -4.28 6.21 21.03
C ALA A 119 -3.56 7.53 21.28
N SER A 120 -2.40 7.70 20.65
CA SER A 120 -1.64 8.95 20.65
C SER A 120 -2.47 10.07 20.03
N PHE A 121 -3.29 10.74 20.84
CA PHE A 121 -4.14 11.84 20.40
C PHE A 121 -3.25 13.05 20.12
N LEU A 122 -3.05 13.36 18.84
CA LEU A 122 -2.43 14.62 18.46
C LEU A 122 -3.36 15.78 18.90
N PRO A 123 -2.81 16.89 19.43
CA PRO A 123 -3.59 18.10 19.67
C PRO A 123 -4.32 18.53 18.39
N SER A 124 -5.58 18.95 18.49
CA SER A 124 -6.45 19.26 17.33
C SER A 124 -5.84 20.24 16.32
N GLN A 125 -5.03 21.20 16.79
CA GLN A 125 -4.32 22.15 15.94
C GLN A 125 -3.15 21.52 15.16
N ARG A 126 -2.51 20.49 15.71
CA ARG A 126 -1.42 19.76 15.05
C ARG A 126 -1.95 18.76 14.02
N ILE A 127 -3.18 18.25 14.19
CA ILE A 127 -3.81 17.29 13.26
C ILE A 127 -3.91 17.87 11.85
N VAL A 128 -4.44 19.09 11.71
CA VAL A 128 -4.62 19.70 10.37
C VAL A 128 -3.28 19.90 9.67
N VAL A 129 -2.27 20.39 10.39
CA VAL A 129 -0.92 20.62 9.83
C VAL A 129 -0.26 19.29 9.44
N ASP A 130 -0.35 18.28 10.30
CA ASP A 130 0.16 16.93 10.04
C ASP A 130 -0.51 16.32 8.81
N HIS A 131 -1.84 16.43 8.70
CA HIS A 131 -2.59 15.93 7.56
C HIS A 131 -2.23 16.65 6.26
N ILE A 132 -2.12 17.98 6.28
CA ILE A 132 -1.64 18.74 5.11
C ILE A 132 -0.25 18.27 4.70
N SER A 133 0.65 18.06 5.68
CA SER A 133 1.98 17.51 5.44
C SER A 133 1.92 16.12 4.82
N SER A 134 1.07 15.21 5.31
CA SER A 134 0.89 13.88 4.73
C SER A 134 0.40 13.91 3.28
N PHE A 135 -0.53 14.82 2.95
CA PHE A 135 -1.01 14.99 1.57
C PHE A 135 0.08 15.52 0.65
N PHE A 136 0.86 16.47 1.15
CA PHE A 136 2.00 16.99 0.43
C PHE A 136 3.07 15.90 0.23
N ASN A 137 3.39 15.14 1.27
CA ASN A 137 4.32 14.01 1.21
C ASN A 137 3.84 12.92 0.24
N ALA A 138 2.54 12.62 0.21
CA ALA A 138 1.97 11.68 -0.75
C ALA A 138 2.17 12.12 -2.19
N PHE A 139 1.95 13.42 -2.49
CA PHE A 139 2.31 13.97 -3.79
C PHE A 139 3.81 13.80 -4.07
N MET A 140 4.67 14.08 -3.09
CA MET A 140 6.12 14.00 -3.28
C MET A 140 6.61 12.58 -3.54
N ASP A 141 5.99 11.57 -2.96
CA ASP A 141 6.38 10.17 -3.18
C ASP A 141 6.03 9.65 -4.60
N VAL A 142 5.19 10.39 -5.36
CA VAL A 142 4.95 10.10 -6.79
C VAL A 142 6.19 10.43 -7.63
N PHE A 143 6.91 11.49 -7.27
CA PHE A 143 8.02 12.00 -8.05
C PHE A 143 9.37 11.67 -7.39
N PRO A 144 10.45 11.65 -8.16
CA PRO A 144 11.77 11.41 -7.58
C PRO A 144 12.16 12.53 -6.62
N LYS A 145 12.68 12.15 -5.45
CA LYS A 145 13.18 13.10 -4.45
C LYS A 145 14.37 13.87 -5.02
N ASN A 146 14.58 15.09 -4.53
CA ASN A 146 15.72 15.97 -4.87
C ASN A 146 15.77 16.51 -6.31
N ILE A 147 14.67 16.46 -7.07
CA ILE A 147 14.62 17.07 -8.41
C ILE A 147 14.49 18.60 -8.34
N MET A 148 13.59 19.08 -7.49
CA MET A 148 13.23 20.49 -7.37
C MET A 148 12.55 20.69 -6.01
N PRO A 149 12.50 21.91 -5.44
CA PRO A 149 11.65 22.19 -4.30
C PRO A 149 10.24 21.65 -4.52
N GLN A 150 9.82 20.85 -3.56
CA GLN A 150 8.61 20.03 -3.60
C GLN A 150 7.36 20.87 -3.89
N GLN A 151 7.31 22.08 -3.34
CA GLN A 151 6.19 23.01 -3.48
C GLN A 151 6.01 23.44 -4.93
N ILE A 152 7.13 23.65 -5.64
CA ILE A 152 7.11 24.06 -7.04
C ILE A 152 6.58 22.91 -7.89
N LEU A 153 6.97 21.67 -7.60
CA LEU A 153 6.49 20.51 -8.36
C LEU A 153 4.98 20.32 -8.22
N PHE A 154 4.46 20.51 -7.00
CA PHE A 154 3.03 20.51 -6.73
C PHE A 154 2.27 21.54 -7.58
N LEU A 155 2.75 22.78 -7.61
CA LEU A 155 2.14 23.85 -8.40
C LEU A 155 2.22 23.57 -9.91
N ILE A 156 3.35 23.03 -10.39
CA ILE A 156 3.56 22.70 -11.80
C ILE A 156 2.66 21.56 -12.30
N VAL A 157 2.24 20.65 -11.43
CA VAL A 157 1.29 19.60 -11.81
C VAL A 157 -0.14 20.14 -11.77
N LEU A 158 -0.54 20.78 -10.67
CA LEU A 158 -1.93 21.13 -10.45
C LEU A 158 -2.38 22.39 -11.20
N ILE A 159 -1.56 23.44 -11.28
CA ILE A 159 -1.97 24.69 -11.93
C ILE A 159 -2.20 24.47 -13.44
N PRO A 160 -1.27 23.87 -14.20
CA PRO A 160 -1.51 23.59 -15.61
C PRO A 160 -2.67 22.64 -15.84
N ALA A 161 -2.83 21.59 -15.01
CA ALA A 161 -3.97 20.69 -15.10
C ALA A 161 -5.31 21.43 -14.88
N ALA A 162 -5.39 22.32 -13.88
CA ALA A 162 -6.57 23.14 -13.62
C ALA A 162 -6.84 24.15 -14.75
N TYR A 163 -5.78 24.79 -15.28
CA TYR A 163 -5.87 25.68 -16.44
C TYR A 163 -6.43 24.96 -17.67
N TYR A 164 -5.91 23.78 -17.99
CA TYR A 164 -6.39 23.00 -19.13
C TYR A 164 -7.80 22.46 -18.92
N LEU A 165 -8.15 22.08 -17.68
CA LEU A 165 -9.51 21.70 -17.30
C LEU A 165 -10.51 22.83 -17.57
N TYR A 166 -10.17 24.07 -17.18
CA TYR A 166 -11.02 25.23 -17.46
C TYR A 166 -11.24 25.45 -18.97
N LYS A 167 -10.23 25.12 -19.77
CA LYS A 167 -10.26 25.23 -21.24
C LYS A 167 -10.69 23.92 -21.94
N GLU A 168 -11.18 22.92 -21.22
CA GLU A 168 -11.54 21.62 -21.79
C GLU A 168 -12.95 21.66 -22.41
N LYS A 169 -13.02 21.32 -23.70
CA LYS A 169 -14.28 21.28 -24.46
C LYS A 169 -14.92 19.88 -24.44
N ASN A 170 -14.12 18.82 -24.30
CA ASN A 170 -14.65 17.47 -24.18
C ASN A 170 -15.30 17.29 -22.81
N LEU A 171 -16.63 17.18 -22.79
CA LEU A 171 -17.42 17.07 -21.56
C LEU A 171 -17.08 15.81 -20.74
N GLU A 172 -16.81 14.68 -21.40
CA GLU A 172 -16.46 13.43 -20.71
C GLU A 172 -15.11 13.58 -20.00
N LEU A 173 -14.10 14.08 -20.72
CA LEU A 173 -12.77 14.30 -20.17
C LEU A 173 -12.81 15.36 -19.05
N ARG A 174 -13.52 16.47 -19.26
CA ARG A 174 -13.71 17.52 -18.24
C ARG A 174 -14.31 16.95 -16.96
N LYS A 175 -15.37 16.14 -17.05
CA LYS A 175 -16.00 15.51 -15.87
C LYS A 175 -15.04 14.57 -15.14
N PHE A 176 -14.28 13.77 -15.88
CA PHE A 176 -13.32 12.84 -15.27
C PHE A 176 -12.16 13.56 -14.59
N VAL A 177 -11.58 14.57 -15.23
CA VAL A 177 -10.51 15.38 -14.61
C VAL A 177 -11.07 16.15 -13.39
N THR A 178 -12.31 16.64 -13.45
CA THR A 178 -12.99 17.23 -12.28
C THR A 178 -13.13 16.22 -11.14
N PHE A 179 -13.42 14.95 -11.45
CA PHE A 179 -13.43 13.88 -10.45
C PHE A 179 -12.06 13.65 -9.82
N LEU A 180 -10.98 13.66 -10.59
CA LEU A 180 -9.63 13.53 -10.05
C LEU A 180 -9.31 14.67 -9.06
N PHE A 181 -9.73 15.90 -9.36
CA PHE A 181 -9.62 17.03 -8.42
C PHE A 181 -10.53 16.88 -7.19
N LEU A 182 -11.74 16.31 -7.35
CA LEU A 182 -12.68 16.07 -6.24
C LEU A 182 -12.09 15.13 -5.17
N LEU A 183 -11.20 14.21 -5.54
CA LEU A 183 -10.57 13.29 -4.59
C LEU A 183 -9.85 14.03 -3.46
N PHE A 184 -9.23 15.18 -3.74
CA PHE A 184 -8.42 15.92 -2.78
C PHE A 184 -9.23 16.42 -1.58
N PRO A 185 -10.26 17.28 -1.77
CA PRO A 185 -11.06 17.74 -0.64
C PRO A 185 -11.81 16.59 0.02
N VAL A 186 -12.25 15.56 -0.71
CA VAL A 186 -12.97 14.44 -0.10
C VAL A 186 -12.05 13.63 0.81
N TYR A 187 -10.86 13.26 0.34
CA TYR A 187 -9.88 12.57 1.18
C TYR A 187 -9.53 13.41 2.40
N PHE A 188 -9.27 14.70 2.21
CA PHE A 188 -8.91 15.59 3.31
C PHE A 188 -10.03 15.66 4.35
N LEU A 189 -11.27 15.91 3.93
CA LEU A 189 -12.43 15.99 4.82
C LEU A 189 -12.72 14.66 5.54
N VAL A 190 -12.58 13.52 4.88
CA VAL A 190 -12.76 12.20 5.52
C VAL A 190 -11.69 11.98 6.58
N PHE A 191 -10.42 12.31 6.29
CA PHE A 191 -9.35 12.13 7.25
C PHE A 191 -9.33 13.18 8.37
N LEU A 192 -10.01 14.33 8.25
CA LEU A 192 -10.18 15.24 9.40
C LEU A 192 -10.87 14.60 10.61
N PHE A 193 -11.68 13.55 10.38
CA PHE A 193 -12.27 12.76 11.46
C PHE A 193 -11.26 11.79 12.11
N PHE A 194 -10.12 11.55 11.46
CA PHE A 194 -9.06 10.69 11.95
C PHE A 194 -8.14 11.47 12.89
N ARG A 195 -8.11 11.09 14.16
CA ARG A 195 -7.37 11.83 15.22
C ARG A 195 -5.90 11.39 15.36
N ASN A 196 -5.37 10.70 14.35
CA ASN A 196 -4.02 10.16 14.32
C ASN A 196 -3.31 10.58 13.01
N THR A 197 -2.01 10.32 12.93
CA THR A 197 -1.21 10.57 11.73
C THR A 197 -1.75 9.77 10.55
N ILE A 198 -1.82 10.44 9.40
CA ILE A 198 -2.17 9.81 8.13
C ILE A 198 -0.88 9.29 7.51
N TRP A 199 -0.81 7.97 7.37
CA TRP A 199 0.28 7.37 6.64
C TRP A 199 0.10 7.58 5.13
N VAL A 200 1.21 7.84 4.43
CA VAL A 200 1.18 8.16 2.99
C VAL A 200 0.49 7.07 2.15
N TYR A 201 0.60 5.80 2.55
CA TYR A 201 -0.05 4.69 1.84
C TYR A 201 -1.59 4.70 1.96
N TYR A 202 -2.17 5.45 2.90
CA TYR A 202 -3.62 5.71 2.94
C TYR A 202 -4.08 6.64 1.81
N LEU A 203 -3.14 7.35 1.18
CA LEU A 203 -3.37 8.33 0.13
C LEU A 203 -3.02 7.80 -1.27
N ILE A 204 -2.86 6.48 -1.41
CA ILE A 204 -2.44 5.84 -2.67
C ILE A 204 -3.37 6.13 -3.86
N ALA A 205 -4.66 6.40 -3.62
CA ALA A 205 -5.57 6.84 -4.68
C ALA A 205 -5.26 8.27 -5.17
N LEU A 206 -4.81 9.15 -4.29
CA LEU A 206 -4.33 10.48 -4.69
C LEU A 206 -3.06 10.35 -5.51
N ASN A 207 -2.17 9.39 -5.21
CA ASN A 207 -0.99 9.13 -6.02
C ASN A 207 -1.34 8.78 -7.47
N ALA A 208 -2.35 7.92 -7.67
CA ALA A 208 -2.88 7.64 -9.00
C ALA A 208 -3.51 8.89 -9.65
N ALA A 209 -4.24 9.70 -8.88
CA ALA A 209 -4.82 10.95 -9.37
C ALA A 209 -3.75 11.97 -9.81
N TYR A 210 -2.67 12.14 -9.06
CA TYR A 210 -1.56 13.03 -9.39
C TYR A 210 -0.91 12.64 -10.72
N ILE A 211 -0.67 11.34 -10.93
CA ILE A 211 -0.09 10.83 -12.18
C ILE A 211 -1.03 11.13 -13.34
N LEU A 212 -2.33 10.84 -13.20
CA LEU A 212 -3.30 11.09 -14.26
C LEU A 212 -3.51 12.58 -14.55
N LEU A 213 -3.49 13.45 -13.53
CA LEU A 213 -3.55 14.91 -13.70
C LEU A 213 -2.30 15.44 -14.40
N PHE A 214 -1.12 14.94 -14.04
CA PHE A 214 0.12 15.28 -14.74
C PHE A 214 0.07 14.84 -16.20
N SER A 215 -0.30 13.58 -16.48
CA SER A 215 -0.46 13.08 -17.85
C SER A 215 -1.49 13.87 -18.65
N TYR A 216 -2.63 14.24 -18.05
CA TYR A 216 -3.64 15.09 -18.68
C TYR A 216 -3.07 16.46 -19.05
N SER A 217 -2.31 17.07 -18.15
CA SER A 217 -1.70 18.38 -18.39
C SER A 217 -0.67 18.34 -19.52
N VAL A 218 0.23 17.35 -19.52
CA VAL A 218 1.20 17.13 -20.60
C VAL A 218 0.47 16.96 -21.92
N ALA A 219 -0.46 16.00 -22.02
CA ALA A 219 -1.19 15.73 -23.26
C ALA A 219 -1.97 16.95 -23.77
N SER A 220 -2.61 17.70 -22.87
CA SER A 220 -3.35 18.92 -23.20
C SER A 220 -2.43 20.04 -23.70
N SER A 221 -1.22 20.13 -23.16
CA SER A 221 -0.22 21.11 -23.58
C SER A 221 0.25 20.88 -25.01
N PHE A 222 0.57 19.64 -25.35
CA PHE A 222 0.96 19.24 -26.69
C PHE A 222 -0.18 19.44 -27.69
N LYS A 223 -1.41 19.03 -27.32
CA LYS A 223 -2.59 19.21 -28.19
C LYS A 223 -2.90 20.68 -28.50
N LYS A 224 -2.60 21.60 -27.56
CA LYS A 224 -2.82 23.04 -27.73
C LYS A 224 -1.59 23.80 -28.23
N ASN A 225 -0.50 23.09 -28.54
CA ASN A 225 0.76 23.63 -29.01
C ASN A 225 1.34 24.75 -28.12
N ASN A 226 1.22 24.63 -26.80
CA ASN A 226 1.84 25.60 -25.88
C ASN A 226 3.34 25.32 -25.76
N TYR A 227 4.14 25.96 -26.62
CA TYR A 227 5.57 25.69 -26.76
C TYR A 227 6.36 25.81 -25.44
N LEU A 228 6.05 26.79 -24.58
CA LEU A 228 6.74 26.98 -23.30
C LEU A 228 6.50 25.81 -22.34
N LEU A 229 5.24 25.40 -22.18
CA LEU A 229 4.90 24.28 -21.31
C LEU A 229 5.37 22.94 -21.89
N ASN A 230 5.32 22.77 -23.21
CA ASN A 230 5.85 21.59 -23.88
C ASN A 230 7.37 21.46 -23.65
N LEU A 231 8.13 22.54 -23.86
CA LEU A 231 9.57 22.57 -23.60
C LEU A 231 9.86 22.25 -22.14
N PHE A 232 9.13 22.87 -21.21
CA PHE A 232 9.24 22.57 -19.79
C PHE A 232 9.01 21.08 -19.49
N TYR A 233 7.93 20.48 -19.99
CA TYR A 233 7.63 19.07 -19.75
C TYR A 233 8.68 18.13 -20.35
N ILE A 234 9.20 18.44 -21.55
CA ILE A 234 10.28 17.67 -22.18
C ILE A 234 11.53 17.71 -21.30
N LEU A 235 11.96 18.91 -20.88
CA LEU A 235 13.14 19.07 -20.04
C LEU A 235 12.96 18.39 -18.68
N PHE A 236 11.77 18.52 -18.07
CA PHE A 236 11.44 17.86 -16.81
C PHE A 236 11.48 16.34 -16.93
N LEU A 237 10.82 15.76 -17.96
CA LEU A 237 10.82 14.32 -18.17
C LEU A 237 12.22 13.78 -18.50
N LEU A 238 12.99 14.51 -19.32
CA LEU A 238 14.37 14.17 -19.61
C LEU A 238 15.21 14.16 -18.32
N PHE A 239 15.08 15.19 -17.49
CA PHE A 239 15.77 15.25 -16.20
C PHE A 239 15.36 14.12 -15.26
N VAL A 240 14.06 13.82 -15.15
CA VAL A 240 13.54 12.69 -14.38
C VAL A 240 14.18 11.39 -14.85
N VAL A 241 14.20 11.12 -16.16
CA VAL A 241 14.82 9.91 -16.72
C VAL A 241 16.31 9.86 -16.41
N LEU A 242 17.05 10.95 -16.65
CA LEU A 242 18.49 11.00 -16.39
C LEU A 242 18.85 10.79 -14.92
N LYS A 243 18.01 11.23 -13.98
CA LYS A 243 18.23 11.04 -12.54
C LYS A 243 17.74 9.68 -12.02
N THR A 244 16.58 9.22 -12.47
CA THR A 244 15.96 8.00 -11.93
C THR A 244 16.46 6.73 -12.56
N LEU A 245 16.78 6.74 -13.85
CA LEU A 245 17.18 5.53 -14.54
C LEU A 245 18.48 4.94 -13.97
N PRO A 246 19.55 5.72 -13.71
CA PRO A 246 20.74 5.18 -13.05
C PRO A 246 20.45 4.65 -11.66
N ALA A 247 19.61 5.34 -10.87
CA ALA A 247 19.23 4.88 -9.54
C ALA A 247 18.44 3.56 -9.60
N LEU A 248 17.52 3.42 -10.55
CA LEU A 248 16.75 2.19 -10.76
C LEU A 248 17.64 1.02 -11.21
N ILE A 249 18.56 1.27 -12.14
CA ILE A 249 19.55 0.27 -12.60
C ILE A 249 20.45 -0.15 -11.44
N ASN A 250 20.96 0.81 -10.66
CA ASN A 250 21.81 0.52 -9.50
C ASN A 250 21.03 -0.30 -8.46
N VAL A 251 19.79 0.07 -8.14
CA VAL A 251 18.95 -0.75 -7.27
C VAL A 251 18.81 -2.15 -7.86
N PHE A 252 18.50 -2.31 -9.14
CA PHE A 252 18.34 -3.66 -9.71
C PHE A 252 19.62 -4.51 -9.66
N ILE A 253 20.78 -3.92 -9.98
CA ILE A 253 22.08 -4.62 -10.03
C ILE A 253 22.57 -4.96 -8.61
N TYR A 254 22.47 -4.02 -7.68
CA TYR A 254 23.07 -4.15 -6.36
C TYR A 254 22.12 -4.78 -5.33
N ASP A 255 20.81 -4.57 -5.40
CA ASP A 255 19.85 -5.03 -4.37
C ASP A 255 19.81 -6.55 -4.22
N TYR A 256 20.07 -7.31 -5.30
CA TYR A 256 20.19 -8.78 -5.22
C TYR A 256 21.49 -9.24 -4.55
N ARG A 257 22.58 -8.48 -4.76
CA ARG A 257 23.91 -8.77 -4.20
C ARG A 257 24.11 -8.15 -2.82
N ASP A 258 23.26 -7.20 -2.46
CA ASP A 258 23.28 -6.51 -1.19
C ASP A 258 22.92 -7.51 -0.10
N TYR A 259 23.90 -7.75 0.76
CA TYR A 259 23.73 -8.62 1.90
C TYR A 259 22.70 -8.04 2.88
N GLY A 260 22.68 -6.71 3.05
CA GLY A 260 21.72 -5.86 3.77
C GLY A 260 21.03 -6.42 5.03
N GLY A 261 21.70 -7.32 5.74
CA GLY A 261 21.23 -7.92 6.99
C GLY A 261 20.01 -8.82 6.82
N THR A 262 19.07 -8.74 7.76
CA THR A 262 17.89 -9.61 7.79
C THR A 262 16.83 -9.23 6.75
N ALA A 263 16.84 -7.98 6.25
CA ALA A 263 15.80 -7.46 5.37
C ALA A 263 15.99 -7.88 3.89
N LYS A 264 17.20 -8.26 3.47
CA LYS A 264 17.52 -8.60 2.08
C LYS A 264 17.44 -10.09 1.80
N ILE A 265 17.20 -10.41 0.53
CA ILE A 265 17.06 -11.80 0.06
C ILE A 265 18.34 -12.60 0.34
N ARG A 266 19.51 -11.99 0.17
CA ARG A 266 20.79 -12.66 0.36
C ARG A 266 21.04 -13.07 1.81
N GLY A 267 20.80 -12.18 2.77
CA GLY A 267 20.92 -12.52 4.19
C GLY A 267 19.94 -13.62 4.62
N LYS A 268 18.72 -13.64 4.05
CA LYS A 268 17.72 -14.69 4.29
C LYS A 268 18.13 -16.03 3.70
N THR A 269 18.58 -16.06 2.45
CA THR A 269 19.01 -17.31 1.80
C THR A 269 20.27 -17.87 2.43
N ASP A 270 21.24 -17.04 2.82
CA ASP A 270 22.46 -17.49 3.50
C ASP A 270 22.15 -18.06 4.91
N ALA A 271 21.16 -17.49 5.62
CA ALA A 271 20.70 -18.05 6.90
C ALA A 271 20.01 -19.42 6.74
N ILE A 272 19.23 -19.59 5.67
CA ILE A 272 18.63 -20.87 5.33
C ILE A 272 19.72 -21.87 4.92
N ASP A 273 20.65 -21.48 4.05
CA ASP A 273 21.78 -22.31 3.63
C ASP A 273 22.61 -22.78 4.82
N PHE A 274 22.83 -21.91 5.81
CA PHE A 274 23.53 -22.25 7.04
C PHE A 274 22.81 -23.37 7.83
N ILE A 275 21.49 -23.27 7.98
CA ILE A 275 20.68 -24.28 8.68
C ILE A 275 20.75 -25.62 7.94
N TYR A 276 20.54 -25.63 6.62
CA TYR A 276 20.61 -26.85 5.82
C TYR A 276 22.01 -27.49 5.83
N SER A 277 23.06 -26.67 5.81
CA SER A 277 24.44 -27.15 5.90
C SER A 277 24.74 -27.78 7.25
N ASP A 278 24.24 -27.19 8.35
CA ASP A 278 24.38 -27.77 9.69
C ASP A 278 23.56 -29.06 9.87
N ALA A 279 22.39 -29.16 9.22
CA ALA A 279 21.55 -30.36 9.23
C ALA A 279 22.16 -31.53 8.45
N LYS A 280 23.16 -31.29 7.58
CA LYS A 280 23.90 -32.32 6.82
C LYS A 280 22.99 -33.31 6.06
N GLY A 281 21.85 -32.83 5.58
CA GLY A 281 20.86 -33.65 4.85
C GLY A 281 19.89 -34.44 5.73
N GLU A 282 20.02 -34.39 7.06
CA GLU A 282 19.02 -34.96 7.97
C GLU A 282 17.73 -34.14 7.92
N LYS A 283 16.57 -34.81 8.09
CA LYS A 283 15.28 -34.13 8.18
C LYS A 283 15.21 -33.32 9.48
N PHE A 284 14.73 -32.10 9.38
CA PHE A 284 14.53 -31.19 10.50
C PHE A 284 13.25 -30.37 10.31
N SER A 285 12.80 -29.76 11.40
CA SER A 285 11.73 -28.76 11.35
C SER A 285 12.28 -27.34 11.50
N LEU A 286 11.61 -26.37 10.90
CA LEU A 286 12.03 -24.96 10.94
C LEU A 286 10.90 -24.07 11.42
N PHE A 287 11.18 -23.28 12.46
CA PHE A 287 10.27 -22.26 12.98
C PHE A 287 10.91 -20.89 12.79
N ILE A 288 10.13 -19.95 12.29
CA ILE A 288 10.65 -18.65 11.89
C ILE A 288 9.92 -17.58 12.68
N PHE A 289 10.71 -16.70 13.29
CA PHE A 289 10.21 -15.46 13.86
C PHE A 289 10.58 -14.30 12.93
N SER A 290 9.56 -13.52 12.55
CA SER A 290 9.72 -12.25 11.84
C SER A 290 8.91 -11.19 12.59
N PRO A 291 9.39 -9.93 12.73
CA PRO A 291 8.69 -8.87 13.45
C PRO A 291 7.22 -8.66 13.06
N PRO A 292 6.83 -8.69 11.76
CA PRO A 292 5.42 -8.59 11.38
C PRO A 292 4.62 -9.87 11.67
N ILE A 293 5.20 -10.89 12.33
CA ILE A 293 4.65 -12.22 12.68
C ILE A 293 4.35 -13.10 11.46
N TYR A 294 4.30 -12.52 10.26
CA TYR A 294 4.06 -13.25 9.02
C TYR A 294 5.31 -13.96 8.50
N VAL A 295 5.18 -15.27 8.27
CA VAL A 295 6.27 -16.12 7.75
C VAL A 295 6.23 -16.31 6.24
N TYR A 296 5.20 -15.81 5.53
CA TYR A 296 5.07 -15.97 4.07
C TYR A 296 6.32 -15.55 3.25
N PRO A 297 7.11 -14.52 3.64
CA PRO A 297 8.33 -14.21 2.90
C PRO A 297 9.33 -15.36 2.93
N TYR A 298 9.39 -16.10 4.03
CA TYR A 298 10.27 -17.25 4.20
C TYR A 298 9.68 -18.51 3.58
N ASP A 299 8.37 -18.71 3.65
CA ASP A 299 7.71 -19.84 2.96
C ASP A 299 8.04 -19.83 1.47
N TYR A 300 8.00 -18.64 0.85
CA TYR A 300 8.41 -18.47 -0.54
C TYR A 300 9.89 -18.80 -0.74
N ILE A 301 10.79 -18.33 0.12
CA ILE A 301 12.23 -18.62 -0.01
C ILE A 301 12.51 -20.11 0.21
N LEU A 302 11.84 -20.78 1.15
CA LEU A 302 11.98 -22.21 1.34
C LEU A 302 11.48 -22.99 0.13
N TRP A 303 10.33 -22.60 -0.43
CA TRP A 303 9.78 -23.24 -1.63
C TRP A 303 10.63 -23.01 -2.88
N TRP A 304 11.13 -21.79 -3.09
CA TRP A 304 11.91 -21.44 -4.27
C TRP A 304 13.36 -21.86 -4.12
N HIS A 305 14.08 -21.33 -3.12
CA HIS A 305 15.52 -21.50 -2.98
C HIS A 305 15.87 -22.84 -2.32
N ALA A 306 15.25 -23.15 -1.18
CA ALA A 306 15.68 -24.32 -0.42
C ALA A 306 15.26 -25.64 -1.10
N LYS A 307 14.05 -25.70 -1.65
CA LYS A 307 13.60 -26.86 -2.43
C LYS A 307 14.43 -27.08 -3.69
N GLU A 308 14.77 -26.01 -4.43
CA GLU A 308 15.58 -26.12 -5.65
C GLU A 308 17.02 -26.56 -5.34
N LYS A 309 17.62 -26.03 -4.27
CA LYS A 309 19.02 -26.29 -3.91
C LYS A 309 19.24 -27.57 -3.10
N PHE A 310 18.33 -27.90 -2.17
CA PHE A 310 18.46 -29.02 -1.23
C PHE A 310 17.44 -30.14 -1.43
N GLY A 311 16.46 -29.96 -2.32
CA GLY A 311 15.51 -31.01 -2.72
C GLY A 311 14.30 -31.20 -1.79
N TYR A 312 14.21 -30.48 -0.67
CA TYR A 312 13.07 -30.56 0.26
C TYR A 312 12.80 -29.22 0.98
N VAL A 313 11.67 -29.17 1.69
CA VAL A 313 11.28 -28.07 2.59
C VAL A 313 11.14 -28.67 3.99
N PRO A 314 11.64 -28.02 5.06
CA PRO A 314 11.55 -28.56 6.42
C PRO A 314 10.11 -28.67 6.90
N ASP A 315 9.88 -29.59 7.82
CA ASP A 315 8.58 -29.74 8.47
C ASP A 315 8.35 -28.61 9.49
N ASN A 316 7.13 -28.54 10.04
CA ASN A 316 6.75 -27.58 11.08
C ASN A 316 6.36 -28.28 12.40
N ILE A 317 7.04 -29.39 12.70
CA ILE A 317 6.76 -30.26 13.87
C ILE A 317 7.87 -30.11 14.91
N LYS A 318 7.52 -29.94 16.18
CA LYS A 318 8.50 -29.83 17.26
C LYS A 318 8.99 -31.17 17.80
N ALA A 319 9.29 -32.11 16.91
CA ALA A 319 9.79 -33.44 17.25
C ALA A 319 11.18 -33.63 16.66
N GLY A 320 12.10 -34.23 17.44
CA GLY A 320 13.49 -34.41 17.01
C GLY A 320 14.23 -33.08 16.80
N THR A 321 15.15 -33.02 15.83
CA THR A 321 15.93 -31.80 15.55
C THR A 321 15.05 -30.74 14.90
N PHE A 322 15.02 -29.55 15.48
CA PHE A 322 14.40 -28.38 14.86
C PHE A 322 15.23 -27.12 15.06
N TYR A 323 15.09 -26.19 14.12
CA TYR A 323 15.79 -24.91 14.11
C TYR A 323 14.80 -23.77 14.33
N LEU A 324 15.28 -22.74 15.02
CA LEU A 324 14.63 -21.43 15.04
C LEU A 324 15.46 -20.48 14.19
N LEU A 325 14.81 -19.77 13.27
CA LEU A 325 15.38 -18.65 12.53
C LEU A 325 14.69 -17.37 13.00
N ILE A 326 15.43 -16.49 13.67
CA ILE A 326 14.88 -15.31 14.33
C ILE A 326 15.41 -14.06 13.65
N GLU A 327 14.50 -13.31 13.02
CA GLU A 327 14.73 -11.95 12.56
C GLU A 327 14.57 -10.99 13.75
N LYS A 328 15.67 -10.45 14.25
CA LYS A 328 15.65 -9.53 15.39
C LYS A 328 15.04 -8.18 14.97
N ASP A 329 14.03 -7.71 15.72
CA ASP A 329 13.60 -6.31 15.67
C ASP A 329 14.45 -5.47 16.66
N ASN A 330 14.36 -4.14 16.56
CA ASN A 330 14.95 -3.22 17.53
C ASN A 330 14.39 -3.42 18.95
N ASP A 331 13.19 -4.00 19.06
CA ASP A 331 12.54 -4.34 20.32
C ASP A 331 12.64 -5.85 20.61
N GLU A 332 13.37 -6.21 21.66
CA GLU A 332 13.60 -7.60 22.04
C GLU A 332 12.36 -8.29 22.63
N LEU A 333 11.34 -7.53 23.03
CA LEU A 333 10.16 -8.06 23.71
C LEU A 333 9.39 -9.07 22.85
N TRP A 334 9.31 -8.83 21.54
CA TRP A 334 8.47 -9.62 20.65
C TRP A 334 8.99 -11.04 20.41
N TYR A 335 10.29 -11.19 20.10
CA TYR A 335 10.84 -12.52 19.85
C TYR A 335 10.99 -13.31 21.15
N LYS A 336 11.28 -12.64 22.28
CA LYS A 336 11.30 -13.27 23.61
C LYS A 336 9.91 -13.79 23.97
N GLY A 337 8.87 -12.96 23.80
CA GLY A 337 7.49 -13.38 23.99
C GLY A 337 7.09 -14.54 23.08
N TRP A 338 7.57 -14.58 21.83
CA TRP A 338 7.35 -15.71 20.92
C TRP A 338 8.03 -17.01 21.40
N LEU A 339 9.26 -16.92 21.90
CA LEU A 339 9.96 -18.07 22.49
C LEU A 339 9.19 -18.63 23.71
N GLU A 340 8.67 -17.76 24.57
CA GLU A 340 7.93 -18.12 25.78
C GLU A 340 6.51 -18.66 25.51
N THR A 341 5.84 -18.15 24.48
CA THR A 341 4.42 -18.46 24.22
C THR A 341 4.23 -19.50 23.12
N VAL A 342 5.02 -19.44 22.05
CA VAL A 342 4.86 -20.30 20.88
C VAL A 342 5.82 -21.46 20.93
N ILE A 343 7.11 -21.27 21.20
CA ILE A 343 8.08 -22.38 21.15
C ILE A 343 7.94 -23.29 22.38
N LYS A 344 7.99 -22.74 23.60
CA LYS A 344 7.79 -23.39 24.93
C LYS A 344 8.70 -24.59 25.27
N ASP A 345 8.93 -25.49 24.33
CA ASP A 345 9.59 -26.77 24.52
C ASP A 345 10.87 -26.89 23.68
N GLY A 346 11.66 -27.93 23.97
CA GLY A 346 12.87 -28.31 23.25
C GLY A 346 14.15 -27.72 23.84
N THR A 347 15.15 -28.57 24.02
CA THR A 347 16.45 -28.21 24.62
C THR A 347 17.32 -27.51 23.59
N VAL A 348 17.84 -26.33 23.94
CA VAL A 348 18.80 -25.59 23.10
C VAL A 348 20.12 -26.34 23.07
N ILE A 349 20.55 -26.78 21.89
CA ILE A 349 21.90 -27.34 21.68
C ILE A 349 22.89 -26.19 21.55
N TRP A 350 22.57 -25.21 20.70
CA TRP A 350 23.38 -24.02 20.49
C TRP A 350 22.56 -22.89 19.91
N GLU A 351 23.08 -21.67 20.07
CA GLU A 351 22.60 -20.45 19.45
C GLU A 351 23.77 -19.75 18.74
N LYS A 352 23.52 -19.24 17.53
CA LYS A 352 24.51 -18.49 16.76
C LYS A 352 23.86 -17.27 16.12
N THR A 353 24.53 -16.14 16.20
CA THR A 353 24.19 -14.95 15.44
C THR A 353 25.00 -14.94 14.15
N LEU A 354 24.31 -14.92 13.01
CA LEU A 354 24.93 -14.85 11.70
C LEU A 354 25.39 -13.42 11.40
N SER A 355 26.30 -13.28 10.42
CA SER A 355 26.74 -11.95 9.96
C SER A 355 25.61 -11.08 9.43
N SER A 356 24.48 -11.67 9.03
CA SER A 356 23.25 -10.98 8.63
C SER A 356 22.46 -10.41 9.80
N GLY A 357 22.82 -10.74 11.04
CA GLY A 357 22.06 -10.38 12.24
C GLY A 357 20.94 -11.36 12.57
N PHE A 358 20.71 -12.38 11.74
CA PHE A 358 19.82 -13.48 12.09
C PHE A 358 20.35 -14.26 13.29
N ILE A 359 19.47 -14.59 14.22
CA ILE A 359 19.78 -15.54 15.29
C ILE A 359 19.25 -16.90 14.85
N VAL A 360 20.11 -17.90 14.84
CA VAL A 360 19.76 -19.29 14.58
C VAL A 360 19.93 -20.08 15.86
N GLN A 361 18.90 -20.79 16.30
CA GLN A 361 18.99 -21.74 17.40
C GLN A 361 18.75 -23.16 16.90
N LYS A 362 19.61 -24.10 17.26
CA LYS A 362 19.35 -25.53 17.07
C LYS A 362 18.81 -26.12 18.36
N ARG A 363 17.71 -26.86 18.27
CA ARG A 363 17.01 -27.46 19.40
C ARG A 363 16.67 -28.92 19.14
N ILE A 364 16.48 -29.67 20.22
CA ILE A 364 15.95 -31.04 20.19
C ILE A 364 14.61 -31.03 20.91
N GLY A 365 13.56 -31.34 20.17
CA GLY A 365 12.20 -31.57 20.68
C GLY A 365 12.08 -32.95 21.31
N LYS A 366 11.14 -33.08 22.24
CA LYS A 366 10.81 -34.37 22.87
C LYS A 366 10.15 -35.33 21.89
#